data_AF-A0A920TGI7-F1
#
_entry.id   AF-A0A920TGI7-F1
#
_cell.length_a   1.000
_cell.length_b   1.000
_cell.length_c   1.000
_cell.angle_alpha   90.00
_cell.angle_beta   90.00
_cell.angle_gamma   90.00
#
_symmetry.space_group_name_H-M   'P 1'
#
loop_
_entity.id
_entity.type
_entity.pdbx_description
1 polymer ?
#
loop_
_entity_poly.entity_id
_entity_poly.type
_entity_poly.pdbx_seq_one_letter_code
_entity_poly.pdbx_strand_id
1 'polypeptide(L)' 'MKYIIRTKDENLRLIDYWVIEEKEEKKAIALAANDTRTRKAYDWSISPVNRAFSPTEGGWKLI' A
#
# COMPACT_ATOMS: atom_id res chain seq x y z
N MET A 1 6.63 10.86 1.00
CA MET A 1 6.07 10.11 -0.15
C MET A 1 4.95 9.23 0.35
N LYS A 2 4.03 8.84 -0.52
CA LYS A 2 2.97 7.89 -0.15
C LYS A 2 3.29 6.54 -0.75
N TYR A 3 3.01 5.47 -0.02
CA TYR A 3 3.15 4.10 -0.49
C TYR A 3 1.86 3.36 -0.23
N ILE A 4 1.37 2.63 -1.22
CA ILE A 4 0.23 1.74 -1.07
C ILE A 4 0.73 0.34 -0.77
N ILE A 5 0.22 -0.24 0.32
CA ILE A 5 0.42 -1.63 0.69
C ILE A 5 -0.83 -2.39 0.26
N ARG A 6 -0.64 -3.56 -0.33
CA ARG A 6 -1.71 -4.47 -0.74
C ARG A 6 -1.42 -5.85 -0.19
N THR A 7 -2.42 -6.48 0.42
CA THR A 7 -2.31 -7.85 0.93
C THR A 7 -3.19 -8.79 0.11
N LYS A 8 -2.76 -10.06 0.01
CA LYS A 8 -3.48 -11.09 -0.73
C LYS A 8 -3.73 -12.34 0.11
N ASP A 9 -4.78 -13.08 -0.27
CA ASP A 9 -5.07 -14.41 0.25
C ASP A 9 -4.27 -15.49 -0.48
N GLU A 10 -4.50 -16.74 -0.07
CA GLU A 10 -3.90 -17.94 -0.66
C GLU A 10 -4.27 -18.14 -2.14
N ASN A 11 -5.36 -17.52 -2.60
CA ASN A 11 -5.79 -17.52 -4.00
C ASN A 11 -5.24 -16.30 -4.77
N LEU A 12 -4.30 -15.55 -4.19
CA LEU A 12 -3.73 -14.32 -4.71
C LEU A 12 -4.77 -13.20 -4.95
N ARG A 13 -5.92 -13.27 -4.30
CA ARG A 13 -6.95 -12.23 -4.36
C ARG A 13 -6.61 -11.12 -3.39
N LEU A 14 -6.78 -9.88 -3.83
CA LEU A 14 -6.61 -8.70 -2.98
C LEU A 14 -7.62 -8.74 -1.83
N ILE A 15 -7.14 -8.76 -0.59
CA ILE A 15 -8.01 -8.73 0.61
C ILE A 15 -8.10 -7.31 1.17
N ASP A 16 -6.97 -6.62 1.29
CA ASP A 16 -6.90 -5.31 1.94
C ASP A 16 -5.83 -4.44 1.26
N TYR A 17 -5.99 -3.12 1.42
CA TYR A 17 -4.99 -2.14 1.03
C TYR A 17 -5.06 -0.91 1.92
N TRP A 18 -3.90 -0.30 2.15
CA TRP A 18 -3.81 0.98 2.84
C TRP A 18 -2.62 1.79 2.35
N VAL A 19 -2.59 3.06 2.75
CA VAL A 19 -1.51 3.98 2.39
C VAL A 19 -0.71 4.32 3.64
N ILE A 20 0.61 4.28 3.53
CA ILE A 20 1.53 4.87 4.51
C ILE A 20 2.19 6.11 3.90
N GLU A 21 2.36 7.13 4.70
CA GLU A 21 3.08 8.34 4.32
C GLU A 21 4.44 8.34 5.02
N GLU A 22 5.50 8.21 4.23
CA GLU A 22 6.87 8.13 4.74
C GLU A 22 7.84 8.75 3.73
N LYS A 23 8.89 9.42 4.21
CA LYS A 23 9.87 10.08 3.35
C LYS A 23 10.86 9.09 2.73
N GLU A 24 11.23 8.06 3.49
CA GLU A 24 12.22 7.06 3.09
C GLU A 24 11.55 5.73 2.73
N GLU A 25 11.83 5.19 1.55
CA GLU A 25 11.30 3.90 1.09
C GLU A 25 11.65 2.75 2.06
N LYS A 26 12.88 2.72 2.58
CA LYS A 26 13.31 1.69 3.53
C LYS A 26 12.47 1.68 4.82
N LYS A 27 12.12 2.87 5.33
CA LYS A 27 11.23 3.00 6.49
C LYS A 27 9.80 2.57 6.13
N ALA A 28 9.33 2.91 4.94
CA ALA A 28 8.03 2.49 4.45
C ALA A 28 7.91 0.96 4.38
N ILE A 29 8.94 0.29 3.86
CA ILE A 29 9.02 -1.17 3.82
C ILE A 29 9.05 -1.76 5.23
N ALA A 30 9.85 -1.21 6.14
CA ALA A 30 9.93 -1.69 7.52
C ALA A 30 8.61 -1.53 8.28
N LEU A 31 7.89 -0.43 8.06
CA LEU A 31 6.55 -0.21 8.62
C LEU A 31 5.54 -1.21 8.06
N ALA A 32 5.55 -1.40 6.73
CA ALA A 32 4.67 -2.37 6.08
C ALA A 32 4.96 -3.80 6.58
N ALA A 33 6.22 -4.21 6.71
CA ALA A 33 6.60 -5.54 7.16
C ALA A 33 6.23 -5.83 8.64
N ASN A 34 6.15 -4.79 9.47
CA ASN A 34 5.78 -4.92 10.88
C ASN A 34 4.26 -4.85 11.13
N ASP A 35 3.46 -4.48 10.14
CA ASP A 35 2.00 -4.39 10.28
C ASP A 35 1.37 -5.78 10.50
N THR A 36 0.40 -5.88 11.39
CA THR A 36 -0.30 -7.14 11.65
C THR A 36 -1.01 -7.69 10.40
N ARG A 37 -1.48 -6.81 9.51
CA ARG A 37 -2.19 -7.17 8.28
C ARG A 37 -1.26 -7.82 7.26
N THR A 38 -0.05 -7.32 7.08
CA THR A 38 0.95 -7.96 6.19
C THR A 38 1.46 -9.26 6.80
N ARG A 39 1.67 -9.31 8.12
CA ARG A 39 2.12 -10.53 8.82
C ARG A 39 1.11 -11.68 8.77
N LYS A 40 -0.19 -11.37 8.63
CA LYS A 40 -1.26 -12.38 8.48
C LYS A 40 -1.60 -12.69 7.02
N ALA A 41 -1.14 -11.87 6.08
CA ALA A 41 -1.40 -12.07 4.66
C ALA A 41 -0.56 -13.23 4.11
N TYR A 42 -1.09 -13.90 3.10
CA TYR A 42 -0.34 -14.92 2.36
C TYR A 42 0.78 -14.26 1.53
N ASP A 43 0.45 -13.16 0.87
CA ASP A 43 1.38 -12.33 0.09
C ASP A 43 1.06 -10.85 0.31
N TRP A 44 2.05 -9.98 0.16
CA TRP A 44 1.85 -8.54 0.18
C TRP A 44 2.84 -7.80 -0.72
N SER A 45 2.43 -6.63 -1.18
CA SER A 45 3.26 -5.77 -2.02
C SER A 45 3.17 -4.32 -1.55
N ILE A 46 4.24 -3.57 -1.78
CA ILE A 46 4.31 -2.12 -1.55
C ILE A 46 4.65 -1.43 -2.87
N SER A 47 4.01 -0.31 -3.15
CA SER A 47 4.31 0.49 -4.35
C SER A 47 4.29 1.97 -4.02
N PRO A 48 5.22 2.78 -4.54
CA PRO A 48 5.14 4.22 -4.39
C PRO A 48 3.89 4.76 -5.10
N VAL A 49 3.26 5.74 -4.47
CA VAL A 49 2.08 6.45 -4.95
C VAL A 49 2.52 7.86 -5.31
N ASN A 50 2.70 8.11 -6.61
CA ASN A 50 3.23 9.37 -7.11
C ASN A 50 2.16 10.46 -7.31
N ARG A 51 0.87 10.13 -7.16
CA ARG A 51 -0.23 11.08 -7.30
C ARG A 51 -0.81 11.40 -5.93
N ALA A 52 -1.01 12.69 -5.65
CA ALA A 52 -1.88 13.14 -4.58
C ALA A 52 -3.25 12.49 -4.80
N PHE A 53 -3.52 11.38 -4.10
CA PHE A 53 -4.85 10.78 -4.07
C PHE A 53 -5.81 11.84 -3.53
N SER A 54 -6.63 12.39 -4.42
CA SER A 54 -7.59 13.45 -4.12
C SER A 54 -8.98 12.82 -4.12
N PRO A 55 -9.51 12.40 -2.96
CA PRO A 55 -10.81 11.73 -2.89
C PRO A 55 -11.97 12.62 -3.34
N THR A 56 -11.79 13.94 -3.41
CA THR A 56 -12.78 14.90 -3.92
C THR A 56 -12.94 14.91 -5.45
N GLU A 57 -12.05 14.27 -6.21
CA GLU A 57 -12.06 14.31 -7.68
C GLU A 57 -12.31 12.93 -8.36
N GLY A 58 -12.81 11.92 -7.63
CA GLY A 58 -13.31 10.69 -8.26
C GLY A 58 -12.26 9.68 -8.70
N GLY A 59 -11.03 9.75 -8.19
CA GLY A 59 -10.05 8.66 -8.30
C GLY A 59 -8.70 9.04 -8.92
N TRP A 60 -7.99 8.03 -9.43
CA TRP A 60 -6.65 8.16 -9.98
C TRP A 60 -6.66 8.95 -11.30
N LYS A 61 -6.29 10.23 -11.28
CA LYS A 61 -6.11 11.05 -12.50
C LYS A 61 -5.16 10.32 -13.46
N LEU A 62 -5.62 9.81 -14.59
CA LEU A 62 -4.75 9.32 -15.69
C LEU A 62 -4.08 10.54 -16.34
N ILE A 63 -2.79 10.43 -16.67
CA ILE A 63 -2.14 11.38 -17.61
C ILE A 63 -2.44 10.84 -18.99
#